data_AF-A0A1M3D372-F1
#
_entry.id   AF-A0A1M3D372-F1
#
_cell.length_a   1.000
_cell.length_b   1.000
_cell.length_c   1.000
_cell.angle_alpha   90.00
_cell.angle_beta   90.00
_cell.angle_gamma   90.00
#
_symmetry.space_group_name_H-M   'P 1'
#
loop_
_entity.id
_entity.type
_entity.pdbx_description
1 polymer ?
#
loop_
_entity_poly.entity_id
_entity_poly.type
_entity_poly.pdbx_seq_one_letter_code
_entity_poly.pdbx_strand_id
1 'polypeptide(L)'
;MNIINTIIENKEWIFSGVGILIVGGIIKYFYRRFNNTSDLITVTIAGGAYLGPIKDTPITINKNEIAYLDNPYCGEIGTTVIVMKNGTRHYVTDTKSKIIKLTKK
;
A
#
# COMPACT_ATOMS: atom_id res chain seq x y z
N MET A 1 5.79 37.93 13.16
CA MET A 1 6.70 37.21 14.08
C MET A 1 6.88 35.81 13.53
N ASN A 2 8.10 35.42 13.12
CA ASN A 2 8.35 34.14 12.47
C ASN A 2 8.32 33.00 13.50
N ILE A 3 7.64 31.89 13.17
CA ILE A 3 7.56 30.68 14.00
C ILE A 3 8.96 30.16 14.38
N ILE A 4 9.93 30.35 13.50
CA ILE A 4 11.34 29.98 13.70
C ILE A 4 11.95 30.74 14.90
N ASN A 5 11.64 32.04 15.07
CA ASN A 5 12.21 32.83 16.16
C ASN A 5 11.64 32.41 17.52
N THR A 6 10.35 32.09 17.59
CA THR A 6 9.68 31.64 18.82
C THR A 6 10.18 30.26 19.29
N ILE A 7 10.58 29.38 18.36
CA ILE A 7 11.16 28.06 18.67
C ILE A 7 12.58 28.20 19.24
N ILE A 8 13.38 29.11 18.69
CA ILE A 8 14.77 29.33 19.14
C ILE A 8 14.80 29.95 20.56
N GLU A 9 13.92 30.90 20.84
CA GLU A 9 13.82 31.55 22.15
C GLU A 9 13.42 30.59 23.27
N ASN A 10 12.68 29.52 22.95
CA ASN A 10 12.18 28.57 23.93
C ASN A 10 12.83 27.18 23.83
N LYS A 11 13.94 26.99 23.10
CA LYS A 11 14.55 25.66 22.82
C LYS A 11 14.74 24.69 24.00
N GLU A 12 14.78 25.18 25.24
CA GLU A 12 14.91 24.38 26.46
C GLU A 12 13.74 23.42 26.69
N TRP A 13 12.50 23.77 26.29
CA TRP A 13 11.35 22.86 26.45
C TRP A 13 11.48 21.62 25.57
N ILE A 14 12.24 21.67 24.48
CA ILE A 14 12.46 20.53 23.57
C ILE A 14 13.34 19.46 24.25
N PHE A 15 14.27 19.88 25.11
CA PHE A 15 15.10 18.99 25.93
C PHE A 15 14.46 18.61 27.28
N SER A 16 13.31 19.19 27.61
CA SER A 16 12.49 18.69 28.71
C SER A 16 11.93 17.30 28.37
N GLY A 17 11.67 16.47 29.37
CA GLY A 17 11.06 15.15 29.15
C GLY A 17 9.73 15.22 28.37
N VAL A 18 9.01 16.34 28.46
CA VAL A 18 7.78 16.61 27.69
C VAL A 18 8.10 16.90 26.21
N GLY A 19 9.16 17.66 25.92
CA GLY A 19 9.59 17.96 24.56
C GLY A 19 10.02 16.71 23.80
N ILE A 20 10.76 15.81 24.46
CA ILE A 20 11.19 14.53 23.89
C ILE A 20 9.98 13.65 23.52
N LEU A 21 8.92 13.63 24.35
CA LEU A 21 7.69 12.89 24.06
C LEU A 21 6.95 13.45 22.83
N ILE A 22 6.86 14.78 22.72
CA ILE A 22 6.19 15.44 21.58
C ILE A 22 6.98 15.18 20.29
N VAL A 23 8.30 15.41 20.30
CA VAL A 23 9.16 15.18 19.14
C VAL A 23 9.17 13.71 18.75
N GLY A 24 9.30 12.79 19.72
CA GLY A 24 9.21 11.35 19.48
C GLY A 24 7.85 10.94 18.92
N GLY A 25 6.76 11.54 19.40
CA GLY A 25 5.41 11.34 18.87
C GLY A 25 5.25 11.80 17.43
N ILE A 26 5.79 12.98 17.09
CA ILE A 26 5.81 13.52 15.72
C ILE A 26 6.63 12.62 14.81
N ILE A 27 7.85 12.23 15.20
CA ILE A 27 8.69 11.32 14.43
C ILE A 27 7.97 9.98 14.22
N LYS A 28 7.41 9.39 15.27
CA LYS A 28 6.65 8.12 15.18
C LYS A 28 5.43 8.26 14.27
N TYR A 29 4.71 9.38 14.34
CA TYR A 29 3.57 9.67 13.48
C TYR A 29 3.98 9.72 12.01
N PHE A 30 5.04 10.47 11.68
CA PHE A 30 5.55 10.55 10.31
C PHE A 30 6.15 9.23 9.82
N TYR A 31 6.91 8.53 10.66
CA TYR A 31 7.47 7.21 10.32
C TYR A 31 6.36 6.21 9.98
N ARG A 32 5.29 6.17 10.79
CA ARG A 32 4.11 5.34 10.52
C ARG A 32 3.35 5.80 9.27
N ARG A 33 3.32 7.10 8.96
CA ARG A 33 2.66 7.64 7.77
C ARG A 33 3.40 7.24 6.49
N PHE A 34 4.72 7.36 6.47
CA PHE A 34 5.55 7.11 5.27
C PHE A 34 5.85 5.63 5.02
N ASN A 35 5.86 4.76 6.04
CA ASN A 35 6.07 3.32 5.82
C ASN A 35 4.92 2.62 5.07
N ASN A 36 3.77 3.26 4.86
CA ASN A 36 2.70 2.69 4.02
C ASN A 36 3.01 2.78 2.50
N THR A 37 4.17 3.29 2.11
CA THR A 37 4.56 3.47 0.70
C THR A 37 5.24 2.22 0.12
N SER A 38 5.64 1.25 0.96
CA SER A 38 6.31 0.00 0.55
C SER A 38 5.36 -1.11 0.13
N ASP A 39 4.07 -0.80 0.04
CA ASP A 39 3.00 -1.79 -0.02
C ASP A 39 2.55 -2.10 -1.46
N LEU A 40 3.34 -1.68 -2.45
CA LEU A 40 3.10 -1.96 -3.86
C LEU A 40 3.59 -3.36 -4.25
N ILE A 41 2.73 -4.15 -4.89
CA ILE A 41 3.07 -5.44 -5.50
C ILE A 41 2.88 -5.35 -7.01
N THR A 42 3.74 -6.03 -7.77
CA THR A 42 3.57 -6.19 -9.21
C THR A 42 2.84 -7.50 -9.49
N VAL A 43 1.75 -7.43 -10.25
CA VAL A 43 0.95 -8.58 -10.67
C VAL A 43 0.66 -8.47 -12.16
N THR A 44 0.50 -9.61 -12.83
CA THR A 44 0.21 -9.63 -14.27
C THR A 44 -1.29 -9.74 -14.50
N ILE A 45 -1.92 -8.71 -15.07
CA ILE A 45 -3.33 -8.79 -15.51
C ILE A 45 -3.40 -9.75 -16.69
N ALA A 46 -4.38 -10.66 -16.63
CA ALA A 46 -4.69 -11.56 -17.74
C ALA A 46 -5.28 -10.76 -18.92
N GLY A 47 -4.62 -10.80 -20.06
CA GLY A 47 -5.12 -10.21 -21.30
C GLY A 47 -6.22 -11.09 -21.92
N GLY A 48 -7.35 -10.50 -22.29
CA GLY A 48 -8.47 -11.23 -22.87
C GLY A 48 -9.63 -10.32 -23.28
N ALA A 49 -10.50 -10.81 -24.17
CA ALA A 49 -11.57 -10.06 -24.84
C ALA A 49 -12.56 -9.34 -23.90
N TYR A 50 -12.51 -9.61 -22.60
CA TYR A 50 -13.42 -9.07 -21.59
C TYR A 50 -12.78 -8.10 -20.58
N LEU A 51 -11.46 -7.85 -20.65
CA LEU A 51 -10.72 -7.21 -19.54
C LEU A 51 -9.84 -6.01 -19.89
N GLY A 52 -9.82 -5.57 -21.15
CA GLY A 52 -9.10 -4.36 -21.55
C GLY A 52 -7.81 -4.62 -22.34
N PRO A 53 -6.76 -5.25 -21.79
CA PRO A 53 -5.52 -5.47 -22.52
C PRO A 53 -5.59 -6.75 -23.38
N ILE A 54 -5.08 -6.64 -24.61
CA ILE A 54 -5.03 -7.75 -25.59
C ILE A 54 -3.96 -8.79 -25.19
N LYS A 55 -3.03 -8.39 -24.31
CA LYS A 55 -1.91 -9.20 -23.84
C LYS A 55 -1.77 -9.07 -22.33
N ASP A 56 -1.18 -10.08 -21.72
CA ASP A 56 -0.78 -10.04 -20.32
C ASP A 56 0.08 -8.81 -20.03
N THR A 57 -0.39 -7.98 -19.10
CA THR A 57 0.22 -6.68 -18.79
C THR A 57 0.57 -6.62 -17.31
N PRO A 58 1.85 -6.37 -16.95
CA PRO A 58 2.22 -6.17 -15.56
C PRO A 58 1.67 -4.83 -15.07
N ILE A 59 0.98 -4.85 -13.93
CA ILE A 59 0.54 -3.65 -13.22
C ILE A 59 1.03 -3.66 -11.78
N THR A 60 1.05 -2.47 -11.20
CA THR A 60 1.38 -2.29 -9.79
C THR A 60 0.10 -2.05 -9.00
N ILE A 61 -0.12 -2.84 -7.95
CA ILE A 61 -1.29 -2.74 -7.06
C ILE A 61 -0.82 -2.47 -5.63
N ASN A 62 -1.54 -1.62 -4.92
CA ASN A 62 -1.35 -1.41 -3.49
C ASN A 62 -1.93 -2.60 -2.68
N LYS A 63 -1.08 -3.39 -2.03
CA LYS A 63 -1.49 -4.55 -1.22
C LYS A 63 -2.41 -4.18 -0.06
N ASN A 64 -2.30 -2.96 0.48
CA ASN A 64 -3.17 -2.49 1.57
C ASN A 64 -4.60 -2.21 1.11
N GLU A 65 -4.79 -2.00 -0.18
CA GLU A 65 -6.09 -1.79 -0.79
C GLU A 65 -6.74 -3.08 -1.25
N ILE A 66 -6.05 -4.23 -1.14
CA ILE A 66 -6.65 -5.54 -1.39
C ILE A 66 -7.63 -5.86 -0.25
N ALA A 67 -8.88 -6.12 -0.59
CA ALA A 67 -9.90 -6.58 0.33
C ALA A 67 -9.79 -8.11 0.52
N TYR A 68 -9.83 -8.86 -0.58
CA TYR A 68 -9.67 -10.31 -0.58
C TYR A 68 -9.25 -10.83 -1.96
N LEU A 69 -8.78 -12.08 -1.98
CA LEU A 69 -8.40 -12.80 -3.20
C LEU A 69 -9.42 -13.90 -3.48
N ASP A 70 -10.05 -13.83 -4.63
CA ASP A 70 -11.01 -14.82 -5.11
C ASP A 70 -10.36 -15.73 -6.16
N ASN A 71 -10.81 -16.99 -6.24
CA ASN A 71 -10.34 -17.95 -7.24
C ASN A 71 -11.54 -18.39 -8.08
N PRO A 72 -11.79 -17.76 -9.23
CA PRO A 72 -12.91 -18.13 -10.07
C PRO A 72 -12.65 -19.52 -10.66
N TYR A 73 -13.28 -20.55 -10.09
CA TYR A 73 -13.33 -21.88 -10.69
C TYR A 73 -14.25 -21.86 -11.91
N CYS A 74 -13.77 -21.41 -13.07
CA CYS A 74 -14.30 -21.83 -14.37
C CYS A 74 -13.44 -21.34 -15.55
N GLY A 75 -12.73 -22.27 -16.21
CA GLY A 75 -12.54 -22.24 -17.67
C GLY A 75 -11.63 -21.18 -18.32
N GLU A 76 -10.74 -20.54 -17.54
CA GLU A 76 -9.63 -19.66 -18.00
C GLU A 76 -10.02 -18.27 -18.58
N ILE A 77 -10.01 -17.27 -17.69
CA ILE A 77 -9.19 -16.05 -17.72
C ILE A 77 -9.10 -15.52 -16.26
N GLY A 78 -7.89 -15.26 -15.76
CA GLY A 78 -7.65 -14.71 -14.41
C GLY A 78 -7.64 -15.75 -13.29
N THR A 79 -6.57 -16.56 -13.22
CA THR A 79 -6.33 -17.60 -12.19
C THR A 79 -6.59 -17.16 -10.75
N THR A 80 -6.51 -15.86 -10.49
CA THR A 80 -6.98 -15.23 -9.26
C THR A 80 -7.63 -13.90 -9.62
N VAL A 81 -8.65 -13.50 -8.86
CA VAL A 81 -9.22 -12.16 -8.89
C VAL A 81 -8.81 -11.43 -7.63
N ILE A 82 -8.13 -10.31 -7.80
CA ILE A 82 -7.79 -9.39 -6.73
C ILE A 82 -8.96 -8.41 -6.60
N VAL A 83 -9.67 -8.49 -5.48
CA VAL A 83 -10.77 -7.57 -5.17
C VAL A 83 -10.22 -6.47 -4.27
N MET A 84 -10.33 -5.23 -4.73
CA MET A 84 -9.87 -4.04 -4.03
C MET A 84 -10.97 -3.50 -3.10
N LYS A 85 -10.58 -2.75 -2.06
CA LYS A 85 -11.51 -2.15 -1.08
C LYS A 85 -12.48 -1.15 -1.70
N ASN A 86 -12.12 -0.54 -2.82
CA ASN A 86 -13.00 0.35 -3.59
C ASN A 86 -13.99 -0.41 -4.50
N GLY A 87 -13.99 -1.74 -4.48
CA GLY A 87 -14.86 -2.59 -5.30
C GLY A 87 -14.28 -2.98 -6.66
N THR A 88 -13.13 -2.42 -7.06
CA THR A 88 -12.46 -2.76 -8.33
C THR A 88 -11.94 -4.20 -8.30
N ARG A 89 -12.04 -4.90 -9.44
CA ARG A 89 -11.59 -6.28 -9.60
C ARG A 89 -10.49 -6.35 -10.66
N HIS A 90 -9.37 -6.97 -10.31
CA HIS A 90 -8.27 -7.25 -11.25
C HIS A 90 -8.11 -8.75 -11.42
N TYR A 91 -8.25 -9.21 -12.66
CA TYR A 91 -8.09 -10.61 -13.02
C TYR A 91 -6.63 -10.84 -13.40
N VAL A 92 -5.95 -11.73 -12.68
CA VAL A 92 -4.50 -11.91 -12.82
C VAL A 92 -4.13 -13.35 -13.15
N THR A 93 -3.06 -13.51 -13.91
CA THR A 93 -2.50 -14.83 -14.27
C THR A 93 -1.67 -15.46 -13.14
N ASP A 94 -1.40 -14.70 -12.08
CA ASP A 94 -0.74 -15.19 -10.87
C ASP A 94 -1.71 -15.98 -9.98
N THR A 95 -1.24 -17.12 -9.46
CA THR A 95 -2.02 -17.93 -8.52
C THR A 95 -2.18 -17.26 -7.16
N LYS A 96 -3.28 -17.56 -6.46
CA LYS A 96 -3.57 -17.04 -5.12
C LYS A 96 -2.42 -17.24 -4.15
N SER A 97 -1.76 -18.40 -4.20
CA SER A 97 -0.58 -18.71 -3.37
C SER A 97 0.61 -17.79 -3.64
N LYS A 98 0.85 -17.42 -4.90
CA LYS A 98 1.92 -16.50 -5.29
C LYS A 98 1.63 -15.08 -4.81
N ILE A 99 0.38 -14.62 -4.97
CA ILE A 99 -0.04 -13.28 -4.52
C ILE A 99 0.02 -13.18 -3.00
N ILE A 100 -0.40 -14.21 -2.26
CA ILE A 100 -0.29 -14.23 -0.79
C ILE A 100 1.16 -14.11 -0.32
N LYS A 101 2.12 -14.73 -1.02
CA LYS A 101 3.54 -14.57 -0.71
C LYS A 101 4.03 -13.14 -0.97
N LEU A 102 3.51 -12.48 -2.01
CA LEU A 102 3.83 -11.09 -2.33
C LEU A 102 3.21 -10.11 -1.33
N THR A 103 2.05 -10.43 -0.76
CA THR A 103 1.35 -9.54 0.20
C THR A 103 1.80 -9.70 1.65
N LYS A 104 2.37 -10.85 2.04
CA LYS A 104 2.81 -11.14 3.42
C LYS A 104 4.24 -10.71 3.76
N LYS A 105 4.92 -9.99 2.86
CA LYS A 105 6.26 -9.44 3.09
C LYS A 105 6.19 -8.14 3.87
#